data_AF-A0A410JTA1-F1
#
_entry.id   AF-A0A410JTA1-F1
#
_cell.length_a   1.000
_cell.length_b   1.000
_cell.length_c   1.000
_cell.angle_alpha   90.00
_cell.angle_beta   90.00
_cell.angle_gamma   90.00
#
_symmetry.space_group_name_H-M   'P 1'
#
loop_
_entity.id
_entity.type
_entity.pdbx_description
1 polymer ?
#
loop_
_entity_poly.entity_id
_entity_poly.type
_entity_poly.pdbx_seq_one_letter_code
_entity_poly.pdbx_strand_id
1 'polypeptide(L)'
;MEYIIGIIGLLVGALIAYALTKKQVDNRGEILYNEAKEKAVALEKEANRIKLEAESKLKEATTEGESIKKEKILQAKEKFLELKAQHEEAVNQREKKISDREKIIKEKEHKLNEGLAELKKNRKSLTSEIEVFEERRVALNRKIEEVNANHKRQVELLEKISGYSADEAREELVQSLKDEAKTKAQAHIQEIMDEANMNAREEARKIVIQSIQRIGTEQAVENAVSVFNLENDDIKGRIIGREGRNIRAIEAATGVEIIVDDTPEAIVLSCFDPIRREIARLSMHKLVTDGRIHPGRIEEVVAKTTKQIEEEIVNVGKKTVIDLGIHGLNPELIRIIGRMKYRSSYGQNLLQHSREVAHIAGTLAAELGLNAKLAKRAGLLHDIGKVPEQESELPHALLGMQWAEKFGENPEVVNAIGAHHDEIEMTSLLAPIVQVADAISGARPGARRQVVESYIQRLKDLENTALGFEGVQKAYAIQAGRELRVMVDCDKVDDAKANELSFLITDKIQNEMTYPGQVKVTVIRETRAINIAK
;
A
#
# COMPACT_ATOMS: atom_id res chain seq x y z
N MET A 1 -141.22 14.49 45.08
CA MET A 1 -140.40 15.22 44.09
C MET A 1 -138.92 15.35 44.48
N GLU A 2 -138.52 15.08 45.73
CA GLU A 2 -137.14 15.33 46.20
C GLU A 2 -136.10 14.29 45.75
N TYR A 3 -136.46 13.00 45.61
CA TYR A 3 -135.52 11.95 45.17
C TYR A 3 -135.07 12.08 43.70
N ILE A 4 -135.87 12.70 42.83
CA ILE A 4 -135.55 12.87 41.40
C ILE A 4 -134.47 13.94 41.20
N ILE A 5 -134.50 15.01 42.01
CA ILE A 5 -133.52 16.10 41.95
C ILE A 5 -132.13 15.63 42.41
N GLY A 6 -132.07 14.77 43.43
CA GLY A 6 -130.80 14.18 43.90
C GLY A 6 -130.13 13.26 42.88
N ILE A 7 -130.91 12.45 42.15
CA ILE A 7 -130.39 11.54 41.11
C ILE A 7 -129.89 12.33 39.88
N ILE A 8 -130.60 13.38 39.48
CA ILE A 8 -130.17 14.27 38.39
C ILE A 8 -128.87 15.01 38.78
N GLY A 9 -128.76 15.50 40.01
CA GLY A 9 -127.53 16.13 40.51
C GLY A 9 -126.31 15.19 40.51
N LEU A 10 -126.49 13.92 40.89
CA LEU A 10 -125.45 12.90 40.88
C LEU A 10 -125.02 12.52 39.45
N LEU A 11 -125.98 12.39 38.52
CA LEU A 11 -125.69 12.12 37.11
C LEU A 11 -124.94 13.29 36.45
N VAL A 12 -125.35 14.52 36.72
CA VAL A 12 -124.67 15.72 36.21
C VAL A 12 -123.26 15.85 36.82
N GLY A 13 -123.10 15.60 38.13
CA GLY A 13 -121.79 15.58 38.79
C GLY A 13 -120.86 14.51 38.23
N ALA A 14 -121.37 13.30 37.98
CA ALA A 14 -120.61 12.21 37.37
C ALA A 14 -120.22 12.53 35.92
N LEU A 15 -121.11 13.15 35.14
CA LEU A 15 -120.82 13.61 33.77
C LEU A 15 -119.75 14.69 33.74
N ILE A 16 -119.80 15.66 34.66
CA ILE A 16 -118.79 16.73 34.77
C ILE A 16 -117.45 16.14 35.22
N ALA A 17 -117.44 15.25 36.23
CA ALA A 17 -116.22 14.57 36.68
C ALA A 17 -115.61 13.68 35.59
N TYR A 18 -116.43 12.97 34.81
CA TYR A 18 -115.99 12.20 33.65
C TYR A 18 -115.44 13.11 32.55
N ALA A 19 -116.09 14.24 32.25
CA ALA A 19 -115.62 15.19 31.25
C ALA A 19 -114.29 15.85 31.65
N LEU A 20 -114.12 16.21 32.93
CA LEU A 20 -112.88 16.79 33.46
C LEU A 20 -111.74 15.75 33.49
N THR A 21 -112.01 14.52 33.97
CA THR A 21 -110.99 13.45 34.00
C THR A 21 -110.60 13.02 32.60
N LYS A 22 -111.57 12.89 31.68
CA LYS A 22 -111.30 12.60 30.25
C LYS A 22 -110.47 13.70 29.62
N LYS A 23 -110.81 14.98 29.82
CA LYS A 23 -110.00 16.12 29.33
C LYS A 23 -108.59 16.15 29.92
N GLN A 24 -108.43 15.79 31.19
CA GLN A 24 -107.12 15.77 31.85
C GLN A 24 -106.26 14.58 31.39
N VAL A 25 -106.87 13.42 31.13
CA VAL A 25 -106.22 12.24 30.55
C VAL A 25 -105.85 12.48 29.10
N ASP A 26 -106.74 13.08 28.30
CA ASP A 26 -106.50 13.43 26.90
C ASP A 26 -105.34 14.44 26.79
N ASN A 27 -105.34 15.51 27.60
CA ASN A 27 -104.24 16.47 27.66
C ASN A 27 -102.91 15.82 28.08
N ARG A 28 -102.92 14.91 29.06
CA ARG A 28 -101.70 14.22 29.51
C ARG A 28 -101.20 13.21 28.46
N GLY A 29 -102.12 12.57 27.74
CA GLY A 29 -101.81 11.72 26.59
C GLY A 29 -101.20 12.51 25.44
N GLU A 30 -101.70 13.72 25.18
CA GLU A 30 -101.18 14.61 24.14
C GLU A 30 -99.77 15.14 24.49
N ILE A 31 -99.52 15.49 25.76
CA ILE A 31 -98.18 15.86 26.25
C ILE A 31 -97.21 14.69 26.11
N LEU A 32 -97.58 13.49 26.57
CA LEU A 32 -96.74 12.29 26.47
C LEU A 32 -96.46 11.90 25.01
N TYR A 33 -97.46 12.05 24.13
CA TYR A 33 -97.31 11.82 22.70
C TYR A 33 -96.31 12.81 22.08
N ASN A 34 -96.41 14.09 22.42
CA ASN A 34 -95.48 15.12 21.93
C ASN A 34 -94.05 14.90 22.46
N GLU A 35 -93.88 14.57 23.75
CA GLU A 35 -92.57 14.22 24.32
C GLU A 35 -91.97 12.97 23.66
N ALA A 36 -92.77 11.93 23.41
CA ALA A 36 -92.33 10.72 22.73
C ALA A 36 -91.93 11.01 21.27
N LYS A 37 -92.70 11.89 20.58
CA LYS A 37 -92.40 12.34 19.22
C LYS A 37 -91.12 13.16 19.16
N GLU A 38 -90.89 14.07 20.09
CA GLU A 38 -89.64 14.84 20.18
C GLU A 38 -88.43 13.93 20.46
N LYS A 39 -88.55 12.97 21.38
CA LYS A 39 -87.50 11.98 21.64
C LYS A 39 -87.22 11.10 20.42
N ALA A 40 -88.25 10.67 19.69
CA ALA A 40 -88.08 9.90 18.47
C ALA A 40 -87.33 10.69 17.38
N VAL A 41 -87.69 11.97 17.19
CA VAL A 41 -86.99 12.86 16.24
C VAL A 41 -85.55 13.13 16.68
N ALA A 42 -85.28 13.27 17.99
CA ALA A 42 -83.92 13.44 18.51
C ALA A 42 -83.06 12.19 18.27
N LEU A 43 -83.60 10.99 18.54
CA LEU A 43 -82.92 9.71 18.27
C LEU A 43 -82.67 9.49 16.78
N GLU A 44 -83.61 9.87 15.92
CA GLU A 44 -83.44 9.79 14.47
C GLU A 44 -82.32 10.72 13.98
N LYS A 45 -82.25 11.95 14.51
CA LYS A 45 -81.15 12.88 14.22
C LYS A 45 -79.81 12.34 14.71
N GLU A 46 -79.75 11.75 15.91
CA GLU A 46 -78.52 11.18 16.45
C GLU A 46 -78.06 9.95 15.66
N ALA A 47 -78.99 9.06 15.30
CA ALA A 47 -78.71 7.90 14.45
C ALA A 47 -78.19 8.31 13.06
N ASN A 48 -78.79 9.35 12.45
CA ASN A 48 -78.34 9.89 11.18
C ASN A 48 -76.95 10.53 11.30
N ARG A 49 -76.64 11.23 12.40
CA ARG A 49 -75.30 11.78 12.64
C ARG A 49 -74.26 10.66 12.77
N ILE A 50 -74.53 9.63 13.57
CA ILE A 50 -73.62 8.47 13.75
C ILE A 50 -73.40 7.76 12.42
N LYS A 51 -74.46 7.60 11.60
CA LYS A 51 -74.35 7.00 10.27
C LYS A 51 -73.45 7.83 9.35
N LEU A 52 -73.64 9.15 9.31
CA LEU A 52 -72.80 10.05 8.51
C LEU A 52 -71.33 10.05 8.97
N GLU A 53 -71.09 10.04 10.28
CA GLU A 53 -69.73 9.94 10.85
C GLU A 53 -69.08 8.59 10.51
N ALA A 54 -69.82 7.49 10.58
CA ALA A 54 -69.34 6.17 10.20
C ALA A 54 -69.03 6.08 8.70
N GLU A 55 -69.89 6.65 7.85
CA GLU A 55 -69.67 6.73 6.40
C GLU A 55 -68.44 7.60 6.07
N SER A 56 -68.25 8.72 6.76
CA SER A 56 -67.07 9.58 6.60
C SER A 56 -65.79 8.84 7.00
N LYS A 57 -65.77 8.19 8.18
CA LYS A 57 -64.61 7.42 8.64
C LYS A 57 -64.30 6.23 7.73
N LEU A 58 -65.34 5.56 7.22
CA LEU A 58 -65.16 4.46 6.27
C LEU A 58 -64.55 4.98 4.96
N LYS A 59 -65.01 6.14 4.47
CA LYS A 59 -64.47 6.78 3.27
C LYS A 59 -63.03 7.26 3.47
N GLU A 60 -62.70 7.82 4.63
CA GLU A 60 -61.33 8.20 4.98
C GLU A 60 -60.43 6.96 5.02
N ALA A 61 -60.85 5.89 5.72
CA ALA A 61 -60.10 4.64 5.80
C ALA A 61 -59.89 3.97 4.43
N THR A 62 -60.87 4.03 3.53
CA THR A 62 -60.70 3.51 2.16
C THR A 62 -59.74 4.36 1.34
N THR A 63 -59.82 5.70 1.42
CA THR A 63 -58.88 6.59 0.73
C THR A 63 -57.45 6.46 1.25
N GLU A 64 -57.27 6.33 2.57
CA GLU A 64 -55.97 6.11 3.20
C GLU A 64 -55.42 4.72 2.82
N GLY A 65 -56.26 3.68 2.85
CA GLY A 65 -55.88 2.34 2.40
C GLY A 65 -55.47 2.30 0.92
N GLU A 66 -56.16 3.02 0.04
CA GLU A 66 -55.78 3.16 -1.37
C GLU A 66 -54.46 3.92 -1.54
N SER A 67 -54.24 4.97 -0.74
CA SER A 67 -53.00 5.73 -0.74
C SER A 67 -51.81 4.86 -0.31
N ILE A 68 -51.93 4.16 0.82
CA ILE A 68 -50.91 3.23 1.33
C ILE A 68 -50.63 2.14 0.29
N LYS A 69 -51.67 1.58 -0.33
CA LYS A 69 -51.50 0.57 -1.39
C LYS A 69 -50.70 1.13 -2.57
N LYS A 70 -51.02 2.34 -3.05
CA LYS A 70 -50.29 3.00 -4.13
C LYS A 70 -48.84 3.28 -3.75
N GLU A 71 -48.60 3.77 -2.53
CA GLU A 71 -47.26 4.04 -2.01
C GLU A 71 -46.42 2.76 -1.93
N LYS A 72 -46.98 1.67 -1.40
CA LYS A 72 -46.27 0.37 -1.32
C LYS A 72 -45.98 -0.23 -2.68
N ILE A 73 -46.88 -0.07 -3.65
CA ILE A 73 -46.64 -0.49 -5.04
C ILE A 73 -45.52 0.36 -5.66
N LEU A 74 -45.47 1.67 -5.38
CA LEU A 74 -44.41 2.54 -5.88
C LEU A 74 -43.05 2.17 -5.27
N GLN A 75 -42.97 2.00 -3.94
CA GLN A 75 -41.77 1.55 -3.24
C GLN A 75 -41.27 0.19 -3.76
N ALA A 76 -42.18 -0.74 -4.05
CA ALA A 76 -41.83 -2.03 -4.65
C ALA A 76 -41.27 -1.88 -6.07
N LYS A 77 -41.84 -0.97 -6.88
CA LYS A 77 -41.33 -0.66 -8.23
C LYS A 77 -39.95 0.01 -8.18
N GLU A 78 -39.75 0.97 -7.29
CA GLU A 78 -38.46 1.63 -7.11
C GLU A 78 -37.39 0.62 -6.70
N LYS A 79 -37.68 -0.21 -5.70
CA LYS A 79 -36.76 -1.27 -5.26
C LYS A 79 -36.48 -2.31 -6.35
N PHE A 80 -37.47 -2.64 -7.17
CA PHE A 80 -37.29 -3.53 -8.31
C PHE A 80 -36.37 -2.91 -9.38
N LEU A 81 -36.55 -1.62 -9.69
CA LEU A 81 -35.69 -0.91 -10.64
C LEU A 81 -34.26 -0.78 -10.12
N GLU A 82 -34.09 -0.49 -8.83
CA GLU A 82 -32.78 -0.45 -8.17
C GLU A 82 -32.08 -1.82 -8.24
N LEU A 83 -32.75 -2.90 -7.84
CA LEU A 83 -32.21 -4.25 -7.91
C LEU A 83 -31.87 -4.66 -9.35
N LYS A 84 -32.71 -4.27 -10.32
CA LYS A 84 -32.45 -4.53 -11.74
C LYS A 84 -31.22 -3.77 -12.23
N ALA A 85 -31.06 -2.49 -11.86
CA ALA A 85 -29.89 -1.70 -12.23
C ALA A 85 -28.60 -2.28 -11.62
N GLN A 86 -28.63 -2.67 -10.34
CA GLN A 86 -27.50 -3.34 -9.67
C GLN A 86 -27.15 -4.67 -10.36
N HIS A 87 -28.15 -5.44 -10.78
CA HIS A 87 -27.94 -6.68 -11.51
C HIS A 87 -27.32 -6.45 -12.90
N GLU A 88 -27.85 -5.48 -13.67
CA GLU A 88 -27.30 -5.10 -14.98
C GLU A 88 -25.84 -4.60 -14.86
N GLU A 89 -25.52 -3.83 -13.82
CA GLU A 89 -24.16 -3.40 -13.55
C GLU A 89 -23.24 -4.60 -13.23
N ALA A 90 -23.69 -5.52 -12.37
CA ALA A 90 -22.93 -6.72 -12.03
C ALA A 90 -22.70 -7.63 -13.25
N VAL A 91 -23.69 -7.76 -14.14
CA VAL A 91 -23.57 -8.50 -15.40
C VAL A 91 -22.57 -7.81 -16.33
N ASN A 92 -22.67 -6.50 -16.52
CA ASN A 92 -21.74 -5.74 -17.36
C ASN A 92 -20.29 -5.82 -16.85
N GLN A 93 -20.09 -5.72 -15.53
CA GLN A 93 -18.76 -5.89 -14.93
C GLN A 93 -18.21 -7.31 -15.13
N ARG A 94 -19.07 -8.33 -15.06
CA ARG A 94 -18.70 -9.73 -15.31
C ARG A 94 -18.35 -9.96 -16.78
N GLU A 95 -19.15 -9.45 -17.71
CA GLU A 95 -18.88 -9.54 -19.15
C GLU A 95 -17.58 -8.84 -19.53
N LYS A 96 -17.32 -7.65 -18.97
CA LYS A 96 -16.06 -6.94 -19.17
C LYS A 96 -14.86 -7.75 -18.68
N LYS A 97 -14.95 -8.34 -17.47
CA LYS A 97 -13.90 -9.23 -16.93
C LYS A 97 -13.67 -10.47 -17.80
N ILE A 98 -14.73 -11.03 -18.40
CA ILE A 98 -14.61 -12.19 -19.30
C ILE A 98 -13.92 -11.75 -20.60
N SER A 99 -14.33 -10.63 -21.20
CA SER A 99 -13.73 -10.09 -22.42
C SER A 99 -12.24 -9.77 -22.24
N ASP A 100 -11.87 -9.13 -21.13
CA ASP A 100 -10.47 -8.83 -20.81
C ASP A 100 -9.63 -10.11 -20.67
N ARG A 101 -10.18 -11.15 -20.03
CA ARG A 101 -9.52 -12.46 -19.90
C ARG A 101 -9.35 -13.15 -21.25
N GLU A 102 -10.37 -13.12 -22.11
CA GLU A 102 -10.29 -13.68 -23.47
C GLU A 102 -9.21 -13.00 -24.30
N LYS A 103 -9.08 -11.67 -24.19
CA LYS A 103 -8.02 -10.92 -24.86
C LYS A 103 -6.63 -11.34 -24.39
N ILE A 104 -6.43 -11.45 -23.07
CA ILE A 104 -5.15 -11.91 -22.50
C ILE A 104 -4.83 -13.34 -22.94
N ILE A 105 -5.82 -14.23 -22.99
CA ILE A 105 -5.63 -15.62 -23.44
C ILE A 105 -5.19 -15.64 -24.92
N LYS A 106 -5.85 -14.88 -25.79
CA LYS A 106 -5.47 -14.79 -27.21
C LYS A 106 -4.06 -14.24 -27.40
N GLU A 107 -3.65 -13.22 -26.63
CA GLU A 107 -2.30 -12.68 -26.68
C GLU A 107 -1.25 -13.72 -26.22
N LYS A 108 -1.56 -14.52 -25.20
CA LYS A 108 -0.70 -15.63 -24.75
C LYS A 108 -0.61 -16.75 -25.79
N GLU A 109 -1.73 -17.12 -26.42
CA GLU A 109 -1.73 -18.11 -27.51
C GLU A 109 -0.89 -17.65 -28.69
N HIS A 110 -0.97 -16.36 -29.07
CA HIS A 110 -0.14 -15.80 -30.13
C HIS A 110 1.35 -15.92 -29.81
N LYS A 111 1.77 -15.48 -28.62
CA LYS A 111 3.16 -15.58 -28.17
C LYS A 111 3.66 -17.02 -28.10
N LEU A 112 2.81 -17.95 -27.67
CA LEU A 112 3.15 -19.37 -27.64
C LEU A 112 3.36 -19.92 -29.05
N ASN A 113 2.50 -19.56 -30.00
CA ASN A 113 2.64 -19.97 -31.40
C ASN A 113 3.89 -19.39 -32.07
N GLU A 114 4.24 -18.13 -31.78
CA GLU A 114 5.49 -17.51 -32.23
C GLU A 114 6.71 -18.26 -31.66
N GLY A 115 6.73 -18.54 -30.36
CA GLY A 115 7.80 -19.31 -29.72
C GLY A 115 7.93 -20.73 -30.27
N LEU A 116 6.81 -21.40 -30.58
CA LEU A 116 6.82 -22.72 -31.21
C LEU A 116 7.38 -22.68 -32.64
N ALA A 117 7.11 -21.61 -33.40
CA ALA A 117 7.67 -21.43 -34.74
C ALA A 117 9.18 -21.19 -34.68
N GLU A 118 9.65 -20.37 -33.74
CA GLU A 118 11.07 -20.13 -33.50
C GLU A 118 11.81 -21.40 -33.07
N LEU A 119 11.24 -22.15 -32.11
CA LEU A 119 11.80 -23.44 -31.69
C LEU A 119 11.92 -24.44 -32.85
N LYS A 120 10.92 -24.50 -33.74
CA LYS A 120 10.99 -25.35 -34.94
C LYS A 120 12.11 -24.90 -35.90
N LYS A 121 12.32 -23.58 -36.05
CA LYS A 121 13.41 -23.04 -36.87
C LYS A 121 14.77 -23.38 -36.28
N ASN A 122 14.95 -23.15 -34.97
CA ASN A 122 16.20 -23.44 -34.27
C ASN A 122 16.51 -24.93 -34.30
N ARG A 123 15.50 -25.79 -34.11
CA ARG A 123 15.67 -27.25 -34.24
C ARG A 123 16.16 -27.65 -35.63
N LYS A 124 15.64 -27.05 -36.70
CA LYS A 124 16.13 -27.31 -38.08
C LYS A 124 17.58 -26.86 -38.26
N SER A 125 17.95 -25.68 -37.77
CA SER A 125 19.35 -25.19 -37.81
C SER A 125 20.28 -26.14 -37.09
N LEU A 126 19.90 -26.55 -35.88
CA LEU A 126 20.70 -27.47 -35.08
C LEU A 126 20.88 -28.83 -35.76
N THR A 127 19.81 -29.37 -36.37
CA THR A 127 19.92 -30.61 -37.14
C THR A 127 20.90 -30.46 -38.31
N SER A 128 20.85 -29.35 -39.06
CA SER A 128 21.80 -29.11 -40.16
C SER A 128 23.24 -28.94 -39.66
N GLU A 129 23.45 -28.31 -38.51
CA GLU A 129 24.77 -28.20 -37.91
C GLU A 129 25.31 -29.56 -37.47
N ILE A 130 24.47 -30.42 -36.88
CA ILE A 130 24.83 -31.80 -36.51
C ILE A 130 25.27 -32.58 -37.75
N GLU A 131 24.55 -32.48 -38.86
CA GLU A 131 24.93 -33.14 -40.13
C GLU A 131 26.30 -32.67 -40.62
N VAL A 132 26.56 -31.35 -40.60
CA VAL A 132 27.87 -30.78 -40.98
C VAL A 132 28.99 -31.23 -40.03
N PHE A 133 28.73 -31.28 -38.73
CA PHE A 133 29.70 -31.78 -37.76
C PHE A 133 30.02 -33.25 -38.00
N GLU A 134 29.03 -34.04 -38.37
CA GLU A 134 29.22 -35.46 -38.62
C GLU A 134 30.04 -35.71 -39.90
N GLU A 135 29.80 -34.94 -40.95
CA GLU A 135 30.65 -34.96 -42.15
C GLU A 135 32.10 -34.58 -41.82
N ARG A 136 32.30 -33.52 -41.02
CA ARG A 136 33.64 -33.11 -40.56
C ARG A 136 34.31 -34.19 -39.72
N ARG A 137 33.56 -34.87 -38.86
CA ARG A 137 34.07 -35.96 -38.03
C ARG A 137 34.54 -37.13 -38.88
N VAL A 138 33.76 -37.51 -39.90
CA VAL A 138 34.14 -38.55 -40.86
C VAL A 138 35.40 -38.14 -41.64
N ALA A 139 35.48 -36.89 -42.10
CA ALA A 139 36.66 -36.38 -42.79
C ALA A 139 37.90 -36.36 -41.89
N LEU A 140 37.75 -35.97 -40.62
CA LEU A 140 38.84 -35.96 -39.64
C LEU A 140 39.33 -37.38 -39.36
N ASN A 141 38.43 -38.35 -39.17
CA ASN A 141 38.78 -39.74 -38.96
C ASN A 141 39.59 -40.31 -40.13
N ARG A 142 39.20 -40.00 -41.38
CA ARG A 142 40.00 -40.37 -42.56
C ARG A 142 41.41 -39.77 -42.52
N LYS A 143 41.53 -38.52 -42.09
CA LYS A 143 42.83 -37.84 -41.99
C LYS A 143 43.69 -38.42 -40.88
N ILE A 144 43.09 -38.83 -39.76
CA ILE A 144 43.77 -39.56 -38.68
C ILE A 144 44.28 -40.91 -39.19
N GLU A 145 43.47 -41.66 -39.94
CA GLU A 145 43.90 -42.92 -40.56
C GLU A 145 45.07 -42.70 -41.52
N GLU A 146 45.03 -41.64 -42.34
CA GLU A 146 46.11 -41.29 -43.26
C GLU A 146 47.40 -40.88 -42.52
N VAL A 147 47.29 -40.07 -41.46
CA VAL A 147 48.41 -39.69 -40.61
C VAL A 147 49.01 -40.91 -39.92
N ASN A 148 48.19 -41.81 -39.38
CA ASN A 148 48.66 -43.05 -38.75
C ASN A 148 49.37 -43.96 -39.77
N ALA A 149 48.85 -44.07 -41.00
CA ALA A 149 49.49 -44.83 -42.06
C ALA A 149 50.84 -44.22 -42.46
N ASN A 150 50.92 -42.88 -42.56
CA ASN A 150 52.17 -42.18 -42.86
C ASN A 150 53.16 -42.27 -41.69
N HIS A 151 52.70 -42.15 -40.45
CA HIS A 151 53.52 -42.34 -39.26
C HIS A 151 54.07 -43.76 -39.21
N LYS A 152 53.26 -44.77 -39.52
CA LYS A 152 53.71 -46.17 -39.61
C LYS A 152 54.79 -46.37 -40.69
N ARG A 153 54.64 -45.75 -41.86
CA ARG A 153 55.70 -45.74 -42.88
C ARG A 153 56.96 -45.03 -42.41
N GLN A 154 56.82 -43.93 -41.67
CA GLN A 154 57.93 -43.16 -41.13
C GLN A 154 58.69 -43.95 -40.06
N VAL A 155 57.97 -44.69 -39.22
CA VAL A 155 58.52 -45.65 -38.25
C VAL A 155 59.23 -46.79 -38.97
N GLU A 156 58.64 -47.41 -40.00
CA GLU A 156 59.30 -48.46 -40.81
C GLU A 156 60.58 -47.96 -41.53
N LEU A 157 60.60 -46.68 -41.94
CA LEU A 157 61.78 -46.01 -42.50
C LEU A 157 62.83 -45.71 -41.42
N LEU A 158 62.41 -45.28 -40.23
CA LEU A 158 63.29 -45.06 -39.07
C LEU A 158 63.86 -46.39 -38.56
N GLU A 159 63.10 -47.48 -38.54
CA GLU A 159 63.57 -48.84 -38.23
C GLU A 159 64.64 -49.32 -39.22
N LYS A 160 64.56 -48.90 -40.49
CA LYS A 160 65.57 -49.19 -41.51
C LYS A 160 66.81 -48.28 -41.45
N ILE A 161 66.68 -47.05 -40.99
CA ILE A 161 67.73 -46.02 -41.04
C ILE A 161 68.47 -45.87 -39.70
N SER A 162 67.84 -46.26 -38.60
CA SER A 162 68.34 -45.95 -37.27
C SER A 162 69.06 -47.16 -36.68
N GLY A 163 70.40 -47.10 -36.70
CA GLY A 163 71.28 -48.03 -35.97
C GLY A 163 71.22 -47.80 -34.46
N TYR A 164 70.02 -47.80 -33.88
CA TYR A 164 69.78 -47.70 -32.45
C TYR A 164 69.92 -49.08 -31.80
N SER A 165 70.45 -49.11 -30.58
CA SER A 165 70.28 -50.30 -29.74
C SER A 165 68.83 -50.40 -29.28
N ALA A 166 68.29 -51.62 -29.17
CA ALA A 166 66.87 -51.85 -28.84
C ALA A 166 66.43 -51.24 -27.50
N ASP A 167 67.38 -50.96 -26.61
CA ASP A 167 67.14 -50.41 -25.28
C ASP A 167 66.96 -48.88 -25.31
N GLU A 168 67.74 -48.15 -26.11
CA GLU A 168 67.65 -46.68 -26.22
C GLU A 168 66.34 -46.22 -26.87
N ALA A 169 65.90 -46.92 -27.93
CA ALA A 169 64.63 -46.62 -28.59
C ALA A 169 63.41 -46.91 -27.69
N ARG A 170 63.52 -47.89 -26.79
CA ARG A 170 62.46 -48.24 -25.84
C ARG A 170 62.33 -47.17 -24.76
N GLU A 171 63.44 -46.63 -24.28
CA GLU A 171 63.47 -45.63 -23.21
C GLU A 171 62.87 -44.30 -23.67
N GLU A 172 63.21 -43.86 -24.89
CA GLU A 172 62.67 -42.64 -25.49
C GLU A 172 61.17 -42.75 -25.82
N LEU A 173 60.72 -43.92 -26.30
CA LEU A 173 59.31 -44.20 -26.52
C LEU A 173 58.49 -44.17 -25.21
N VAL A 174 59.05 -44.77 -24.14
CA VAL A 174 58.43 -44.75 -22.81
C VAL A 174 58.34 -43.32 -22.28
N GLN A 175 59.35 -42.48 -22.51
CA GLN A 175 59.34 -41.10 -22.06
C GLN A 175 58.31 -40.25 -22.83
N SER A 176 58.23 -40.40 -24.15
CA SER A 176 57.21 -39.74 -24.98
C SER A 176 55.78 -40.12 -24.55
N LEU A 177 55.53 -41.42 -24.30
CA LEU A 177 54.23 -41.90 -23.81
C LEU A 177 53.87 -41.33 -22.42
N LYS A 178 54.86 -41.16 -21.53
CA LYS A 178 54.63 -40.52 -20.22
C LYS A 178 54.25 -39.05 -20.37
N ASP A 179 54.94 -38.32 -21.24
CA ASP A 179 54.66 -36.90 -21.46
C ASP A 179 53.31 -36.67 -22.16
N GLU A 180 52.95 -37.54 -23.11
CA GLU A 180 51.62 -37.54 -23.74
C GLU A 180 50.51 -37.88 -22.74
N ALA A 181 50.71 -38.91 -21.91
CA ALA A 181 49.76 -39.28 -20.87
C ALA A 181 49.57 -38.15 -19.83
N LYS A 182 50.66 -37.46 -19.45
CA LYS A 182 50.61 -36.31 -18.54
C LYS A 182 49.84 -35.14 -19.13
N THR A 183 50.05 -34.84 -20.41
CA THR A 183 49.35 -33.77 -21.11
C THR A 183 47.85 -34.06 -21.24
N LYS A 184 47.48 -35.30 -21.60
CA LYS A 184 46.08 -35.75 -21.67
C LYS A 184 45.41 -35.72 -20.29
N ALA A 185 46.12 -36.13 -19.24
CA ALA A 185 45.60 -36.06 -17.87
C ALA A 185 45.35 -34.61 -17.42
N GLN A 186 46.24 -33.67 -17.74
CA GLN A 186 46.03 -32.26 -17.43
C GLN A 186 44.85 -31.65 -18.19
N ALA A 187 44.70 -31.95 -19.48
CA ALA A 187 43.54 -31.51 -20.27
C ALA A 187 42.23 -32.05 -19.66
N HIS A 188 42.21 -33.32 -19.27
CA HIS A 188 41.03 -33.93 -18.66
C HIS A 188 40.72 -33.36 -17.26
N ILE A 189 41.73 -33.06 -16.45
CA ILE A 189 41.55 -32.36 -15.17
C ILE A 189 40.95 -30.97 -15.40
N GLN A 190 41.42 -30.24 -16.43
CA GLN A 190 40.90 -28.92 -16.76
C GLN A 190 39.43 -28.99 -17.21
N GLU A 191 39.07 -29.97 -18.06
CA GLU A 191 37.69 -30.21 -18.46
C GLU A 191 36.78 -30.50 -17.26
N ILE A 192 37.21 -31.37 -16.33
CA ILE A 192 36.46 -31.68 -15.11
C ILE A 192 36.28 -30.43 -14.23
N MET A 193 37.32 -29.59 -14.10
CA MET A 193 37.25 -28.34 -13.34
C MET A 193 36.29 -27.33 -13.98
N ASP A 194 36.31 -27.22 -15.30
CA ASP A 194 35.43 -26.31 -16.04
C ASP A 194 33.97 -26.78 -15.96
N GLU A 195 33.72 -28.08 -16.09
CA GLU A 195 32.40 -28.70 -15.92
C GLU A 195 31.88 -28.51 -14.49
N ALA A 196 32.72 -28.74 -13.47
CA ALA A 196 32.38 -28.51 -12.08
C ALA A 196 32.01 -27.04 -11.81
N ASN A 197 32.75 -26.09 -12.38
CA ASN A 197 32.45 -24.66 -12.28
C ASN A 197 31.14 -24.27 -12.98
N MET A 198 30.85 -24.85 -14.16
CA MET A 198 29.60 -24.62 -14.87
C MET A 198 28.40 -25.16 -14.08
N ASN A 199 28.50 -26.39 -13.58
CA ASN A 199 27.47 -27.03 -12.76
C ASN A 199 27.22 -26.26 -11.45
N ALA A 200 28.29 -25.80 -10.78
CA ALA A 200 28.17 -24.98 -9.57
C ALA A 200 27.45 -23.65 -9.83
N ARG A 201 27.73 -22.99 -10.98
CA ARG A 201 27.04 -21.75 -11.37
C ARG A 201 25.56 -21.97 -11.69
N GLU A 202 25.21 -23.07 -12.36
CA GLU A 202 23.81 -23.41 -12.62
C GLU A 202 23.05 -23.69 -11.32
N GLU A 203 23.62 -24.49 -10.41
CA GLU A 203 22.97 -24.81 -9.15
C GLU A 203 22.83 -23.58 -8.25
N ALA A 204 23.83 -22.69 -8.22
CA ALA A 204 23.75 -21.41 -7.51
C ALA A 204 22.61 -20.54 -8.06
N ARG A 205 22.47 -20.40 -9.38
CA ARG A 205 21.36 -19.66 -10.00
C ARG A 205 20.00 -20.28 -9.64
N LYS A 206 19.91 -21.60 -9.67
CA LYS A 206 18.69 -22.35 -9.31
C LYS A 206 18.31 -22.13 -7.84
N ILE A 207 19.26 -22.19 -6.91
CA ILE A 207 19.03 -21.90 -5.49
C ILE A 207 18.51 -20.47 -5.30
N VAL A 208 19.12 -19.48 -5.97
CA VAL A 208 18.67 -18.07 -5.91
C VAL A 208 17.24 -17.94 -6.46
N ILE A 209 16.94 -18.52 -7.61
CA ILE A 209 15.60 -18.47 -8.22
C ILE A 209 14.56 -19.14 -7.34
N GLN A 210 14.86 -20.33 -6.80
CA GLN A 210 13.95 -21.05 -5.89
C GLN A 210 13.72 -20.27 -4.60
N SER A 211 14.76 -19.62 -4.07
CA SER A 211 14.65 -18.77 -2.89
C SER A 211 13.74 -17.56 -3.14
N ILE A 212 13.86 -16.92 -4.31
CA ILE A 212 12.97 -15.82 -4.72
C ILE A 212 11.52 -16.32 -4.89
N GLN A 213 11.32 -17.44 -5.58
CA GLN A 213 9.98 -17.98 -5.88
C GLN A 213 9.21 -18.45 -4.64
N ARG A 214 9.89 -18.93 -3.60
CA ARG A 214 9.26 -19.32 -2.33
C ARG A 214 8.69 -18.13 -1.55
N ILE A 215 9.04 -16.90 -1.91
CA ILE A 215 8.59 -15.67 -1.22
C ILE A 215 7.43 -15.07 -2.01
N GLY A 216 6.26 -15.67 -1.84
CA GLY A 216 5.00 -15.11 -2.30
C GLY A 216 4.38 -14.24 -1.23
N THR A 217 4.44 -12.92 -1.37
CA THR A 217 3.41 -11.99 -0.85
C THR A 217 3.62 -10.60 -1.47
N GLU A 218 2.63 -10.13 -2.21
CA GLU A 218 2.45 -8.70 -2.49
C GLU A 218 1.67 -8.12 -1.31
N GLN A 219 2.32 -7.29 -0.48
CA GLN A 219 1.61 -6.44 0.47
C GLN A 219 1.86 -4.99 0.13
N ALA A 220 0.77 -4.21 0.16
CA ALA A 220 0.75 -2.82 -0.23
C ALA A 220 1.77 -2.01 0.58
N VAL A 221 2.60 -1.28 -0.14
CA VAL A 221 3.64 -0.42 0.41
C VAL A 221 2.97 0.87 0.90
N GLU A 222 3.04 1.14 2.21
CA GLU A 222 2.52 2.37 2.80
C GLU A 222 3.53 3.52 2.64
N ASN A 223 3.06 4.65 2.11
CA ASN A 223 3.90 5.82 1.77
C ASN A 223 4.39 6.57 3.02
N ALA A 224 5.60 7.14 2.93
CA ALA A 224 6.30 7.81 4.03
C ALA A 224 5.91 9.28 4.29
N VAL A 225 4.95 9.83 3.54
CA VAL A 225 4.40 11.18 3.78
C VAL A 225 3.00 11.02 4.36
N SER A 226 2.88 11.33 5.65
CA SER A 226 1.59 11.35 6.33
C SER A 226 0.93 12.70 6.06
N VAL A 227 0.25 12.81 4.93
CA VAL A 227 -0.72 13.90 4.73
C VAL A 227 -1.94 13.57 5.58
N PHE A 228 -2.26 14.45 6.53
CA PHE A 228 -3.47 14.31 7.32
C PHE A 228 -4.61 15.02 6.58
N ASN A 229 -5.45 14.24 5.91
CA ASN A 229 -6.62 14.74 5.21
C ASN A 229 -7.75 15.03 6.20
N LEU A 230 -8.41 16.17 6.02
CA LEU A 230 -9.52 16.64 6.83
C LEU A 230 -10.81 16.59 6.01
N GLU A 231 -11.93 16.31 6.68
CA GLU A 231 -13.25 16.27 6.03
C GLU A 231 -13.78 17.67 5.67
N ASN A 232 -13.30 18.72 6.36
CA ASN A 232 -13.62 20.11 6.06
C ASN A 232 -12.61 21.09 6.69
N ASP A 233 -12.61 22.33 6.20
CA ASP A 233 -11.77 23.41 6.73
C ASP A 233 -12.21 23.92 8.12
N ASP A 234 -13.46 23.67 8.53
CA ASP A 234 -13.92 23.98 9.89
C ASP A 234 -13.19 23.16 10.96
N ILE A 235 -12.84 21.91 10.64
CA ILE A 235 -11.99 21.07 11.49
C ILE A 235 -10.56 21.62 11.49
N LYS A 236 -10.04 22.07 10.34
CA LYS A 236 -8.72 22.72 10.22
C LYS A 236 -8.63 23.92 11.16
N GLY A 237 -9.64 24.80 11.17
CA GLY A 237 -9.73 25.94 12.08
C GLY A 237 -9.75 25.56 13.57
N ARG A 238 -10.43 24.46 13.93
CA ARG A 238 -10.46 23.94 15.31
C ARG A 238 -9.13 23.31 15.75
N ILE A 239 -8.42 22.65 14.84
CA ILE A 239 -7.08 22.10 15.08
C ILE A 239 -6.07 23.23 15.31
N ILE A 240 -6.12 24.30 14.53
CA ILE A 240 -5.29 25.50 14.73
C ILE A 240 -5.61 26.14 16.09
N GLY A 241 -6.90 26.34 16.36
CA GLY A 241 -7.37 27.06 17.54
C GLY A 241 -7.09 28.56 17.47
N ARG A 242 -7.63 29.33 18.43
CA ARG A 242 -7.40 30.77 18.50
C ARG A 242 -5.90 31.04 18.65
N GLU A 243 -5.32 31.85 17.76
CA GLU A 243 -3.89 32.21 17.73
C GLU A 243 -2.92 31.01 17.61
N GLY A 244 -3.37 29.88 17.07
CA GLY A 244 -2.53 28.68 16.92
C GLY A 244 -2.28 27.92 18.23
N ARG A 245 -3.02 28.24 19.31
CA ARG A 245 -2.80 27.66 20.64
C ARG A 245 -2.89 26.13 20.67
N ASN A 246 -3.76 25.54 19.85
CA ASN A 246 -3.99 24.10 19.85
C ASN A 246 -2.88 23.39 19.07
N ILE A 247 -2.43 23.94 17.94
CA ILE A 247 -1.26 23.45 17.22
C ILE A 247 -0.04 23.49 18.13
N ARG A 248 0.27 24.62 18.77
CA ARG A 248 1.42 24.72 19.69
C ARG A 248 1.36 23.69 20.82
N ALA A 249 0.17 23.38 21.33
CA ALA A 249 0.01 22.34 22.35
C ALA A 249 0.28 20.93 21.78
N ILE A 250 -0.13 20.64 20.55
CA ILE A 250 0.18 19.36 19.87
C ILE A 250 1.69 19.28 19.60
N GLU A 251 2.30 20.34 19.08
CA GLU A 251 3.73 20.43 18.80
C GLU A 251 4.55 20.26 20.08
N ALA A 252 4.17 20.92 21.18
CA ALA A 252 4.82 20.78 22.47
C ALA A 252 4.66 19.37 23.07
N ALA A 253 3.49 18.76 22.93
CA ALA A 253 3.23 17.43 23.49
C ALA A 253 3.85 16.28 22.67
N THR A 254 3.99 16.44 21.35
CA THR A 254 4.48 15.38 20.44
C THR A 254 5.90 15.60 19.94
N GLY A 255 6.40 16.83 19.98
CA GLY A 255 7.69 17.21 19.38
C GLY A 255 7.70 17.14 17.85
N VAL A 256 6.54 17.25 17.21
CA VAL A 256 6.36 17.29 15.75
C VAL A 256 6.10 18.74 15.33
N GLU A 257 6.61 19.17 14.18
CA GLU A 257 6.30 20.47 13.57
C GLU A 257 5.09 20.30 12.64
N ILE A 258 4.06 21.12 12.84
CA ILE A 258 2.82 21.04 12.06
C ILE A 258 2.78 22.20 11.08
N ILE A 259 2.97 21.88 9.80
CA ILE A 259 2.94 22.88 8.73
C ILE A 259 1.50 22.97 8.21
N VAL A 260 0.91 24.15 8.41
CA VAL A 260 -0.41 24.51 7.87
C VAL A 260 -0.20 25.46 6.71
N ASP A 261 -0.46 24.96 5.51
CA ASP A 261 -0.38 25.73 4.26
C ASP A 261 -1.79 26.09 3.75
N ASP A 262 -1.85 26.93 2.71
CA ASP A 262 -3.09 27.34 2.02
C ASP A 262 -3.77 26.18 1.27
N THR A 263 -3.17 24.99 1.26
CA THR A 263 -3.77 23.78 0.71
C THR A 263 -5.05 23.44 1.50
N PRO A 264 -6.23 23.43 0.85
CA PRO A 264 -7.49 23.10 1.53
C PRO A 264 -7.46 21.66 2.04
N GLU A 265 -8.17 21.41 3.15
CA GLU A 265 -8.42 20.05 3.68
C GLU A 265 -7.17 19.22 4.04
N ALA A 266 -5.98 19.81 4.14
CA ALA A 266 -4.75 19.06 4.46
C ALA A 266 -3.86 19.77 5.50
N ILE A 267 -3.25 18.96 6.37
CA ILE A 267 -2.19 19.37 7.30
C ILE A 267 -0.98 18.45 7.11
N VAL A 268 0.21 19.04 7.05
CA VAL A 268 1.47 18.29 6.86
C VAL A 268 2.17 18.14 8.22
N LEU A 269 2.49 16.90 8.58
CA LEU A 269 3.25 16.59 9.79
C LEU A 269 4.73 16.39 9.44
N SER A 270 5.56 17.30 9.92
CA SER A 270 7.02 17.27 9.72
C SER A 270 7.71 16.84 11.01
N CYS A 271 8.41 15.71 10.98
CA CYS A 271 9.26 15.27 12.09
C CYS A 271 10.25 14.22 11.57
N PHE A 272 11.47 14.22 12.06
CA PHE A 272 12.48 13.21 11.71
C PHE A 272 12.20 11.83 12.33
N ASP A 273 11.61 11.82 13.53
CA ASP A 273 11.22 10.59 14.23
C ASP A 273 9.86 10.07 13.71
N PRO A 274 9.84 8.88 13.05
CA PRO A 274 8.60 8.32 12.54
C PRO A 274 7.57 7.97 13.62
N ILE A 275 8.02 7.61 14.82
CA ILE A 275 7.11 7.21 15.91
C ILE A 275 6.39 8.44 16.45
N ARG A 276 7.10 9.55 16.65
CA ARG A 276 6.48 10.83 17.04
C ARG A 276 5.47 11.30 16.01
N ARG A 277 5.82 11.18 14.72
CA ARG A 277 4.92 11.51 13.61
C ARG A 277 3.63 10.69 13.66
N GLU A 278 3.74 9.40 13.94
CA GLU A 278 2.58 8.51 14.05
C GLU A 278 1.74 8.79 15.30
N ILE A 279 2.38 9.05 16.44
CA ILE A 279 1.69 9.48 17.67
C ILE A 279 0.90 10.77 17.39
N ALA A 280 1.50 11.75 16.72
CA ALA A 280 0.81 12.99 16.35
C ALA A 280 -0.39 12.72 15.43
N ARG A 281 -0.20 11.93 14.37
CA ARG A 281 -1.25 11.57 13.41
C ARG A 281 -2.45 10.88 14.08
N LEU A 282 -2.20 9.87 14.91
CA LEU A 282 -3.24 9.14 15.63
C LEU A 282 -3.91 9.99 16.70
N SER A 283 -3.14 10.84 17.40
CA SER A 283 -3.69 11.76 18.39
C SER A 283 -4.61 12.79 17.73
N MET A 284 -4.20 13.37 16.60
CA MET A 284 -5.03 14.26 15.80
C MET A 284 -6.30 13.58 15.32
N HIS A 285 -6.22 12.35 14.80
CA HIS A 285 -7.39 11.58 14.41
C HIS A 285 -8.38 11.42 15.57
N LYS A 286 -7.90 11.00 16.75
CA LYS A 286 -8.75 10.84 17.94
C LYS A 286 -9.38 12.17 18.40
N LEU A 287 -8.61 13.26 18.37
CA LEU A 287 -9.09 14.59 18.75
C LEU A 287 -10.17 15.13 17.78
N VAL A 288 -10.03 14.85 16.49
CA VAL A 288 -11.02 15.21 15.46
C VAL A 288 -12.30 14.39 15.64
N THR A 289 -12.19 13.08 15.84
CA THR A 289 -13.35 12.21 16.09
C THR A 289 -14.11 12.58 17.37
N ASP A 290 -13.40 12.97 18.44
CA ASP A 290 -14.00 13.43 19.71
C ASP A 290 -14.59 14.86 19.58
N GLY A 291 -14.14 15.64 18.60
CA GLY A 291 -14.63 17.00 18.31
C GLY A 291 -14.21 18.07 19.35
N ARG A 292 -13.53 17.69 20.43
CA ARG A 292 -13.07 18.55 21.52
C ARG A 292 -11.55 18.75 21.48
N ILE A 293 -11.12 19.89 20.97
CA ILE A 293 -9.70 20.21 20.78
C ILE A 293 -9.31 21.39 21.69
N HIS A 294 -8.69 21.08 22.83
CA HIS A 294 -8.14 22.07 23.77
C HIS A 294 -6.85 21.53 24.44
N PRO A 295 -5.94 22.39 24.94
CA PRO A 295 -4.60 21.99 25.39
C PRO A 295 -4.57 20.82 26.38
N GLY A 296 -5.33 20.87 27.48
CA GLY A 296 -5.34 19.77 28.47
C GLY A 296 -5.84 18.43 27.92
N ARG A 297 -6.74 18.43 26.93
CA ARG A 297 -7.19 17.20 26.27
C ARG A 297 -6.17 16.68 25.29
N ILE A 298 -5.48 17.58 24.58
CA ILE A 298 -4.39 17.22 23.67
C ILE A 298 -3.30 16.47 24.43
N GLU A 299 -2.85 16.99 25.57
CA GLU A 299 -1.84 16.34 26.42
C GLU A 299 -2.30 14.95 26.89
N GLU A 300 -3.54 14.82 27.36
CA GLU A 300 -4.11 13.53 27.80
C GLU A 300 -4.16 12.51 26.65
N VAL A 301 -4.66 12.92 25.47
CA VAL A 301 -4.79 12.04 24.30
C VAL A 301 -3.43 11.62 23.76
N VAL A 302 -2.45 12.54 23.73
CA VAL A 302 -1.08 12.26 23.31
C VAL A 302 -0.42 11.27 24.28
N ALA A 303 -0.54 11.47 25.60
CA ALA A 303 -0.01 10.54 26.59
C ALA A 303 -0.63 9.14 26.46
N LYS A 304 -1.95 9.06 26.31
CA LYS A 304 -2.66 7.78 26.11
C LYS A 304 -2.27 7.09 24.81
N THR A 305 -2.09 7.86 23.73
CA THR A 305 -1.71 7.33 22.42
C THR A 305 -0.25 6.88 22.40
N THR A 306 0.64 7.59 23.10
CA THR A 306 2.04 7.19 23.28
C THR A 306 2.12 5.82 23.95
N LYS A 307 1.43 5.64 25.08
CA LYS A 307 1.37 4.34 25.77
C LYS A 307 0.81 3.22 24.88
N GLN A 308 -0.23 3.51 24.11
CA GLN A 308 -0.82 2.55 23.18
C GLN A 308 0.19 2.11 22.10
N ILE A 309 0.95 3.07 21.55
CA ILE A 309 1.96 2.78 20.52
C ILE A 309 3.14 2.01 21.10
N GLU A 310 3.58 2.30 22.32
CA GLU A 310 4.61 1.53 23.01
C GLU A 310 4.20 0.06 23.23
N GLU A 311 2.96 -0.17 23.67
CA GLU A 311 2.41 -1.52 23.81
C GLU A 311 2.33 -2.24 22.44
N GLU A 312 1.92 -1.51 21.40
CA GLU A 312 1.88 -2.02 20.03
C GLU A 312 3.27 -2.41 19.51
N ILE A 313 4.29 -1.56 19.71
CA ILE A 313 5.69 -1.83 19.34
C ILE A 313 6.15 -3.16 19.94
N VAL A 314 5.94 -3.36 21.24
CA VAL A 314 6.34 -4.58 21.93
C VAL A 314 5.59 -5.80 21.38
N ASN A 315 4.29 -5.67 21.13
CA ASN A 315 3.47 -6.76 20.60
C ASN A 315 3.85 -7.14 19.16
N VAL A 316 4.12 -6.16 18.30
CA VAL A 316 4.58 -6.36 16.93
C VAL A 316 5.95 -7.05 16.90
N GLY A 317 6.88 -6.59 17.75
CA GLY A 317 8.18 -7.23 17.90
C GLY A 317 8.07 -8.69 18.32
N LYS A 318 7.28 -8.98 19.37
CA LYS A 318 7.03 -10.35 19.85
C LYS A 318 6.43 -11.23 18.76
N LYS A 319 5.39 -10.74 18.08
CA LYS A 319 4.73 -11.46 16.98
C LYS A 319 5.72 -11.77 15.86
N THR A 320 6.53 -10.81 15.44
CA THR A 320 7.52 -11.00 14.36
C THR A 320 8.53 -12.09 14.69
N VAL A 321 9.04 -12.10 15.92
CA VAL A 321 10.01 -13.09 16.40
C VAL A 321 9.39 -14.49 16.45
N ILE A 322 8.13 -14.61 16.87
CA ILE A 322 7.37 -15.86 16.88
C ILE A 322 7.12 -16.37 15.45
N ASP A 323 6.64 -15.50 14.56
CA ASP A 323 6.33 -15.84 13.17
C ASP A 323 7.57 -16.36 12.41
N LEU A 324 8.75 -15.81 12.70
CA LEU A 324 10.02 -16.24 12.11
C LEU A 324 10.64 -17.47 12.79
N GLY A 325 10.11 -17.90 13.94
CA GLY A 325 10.62 -19.02 14.72
C GLY A 325 11.97 -18.72 15.40
N ILE A 326 12.21 -17.46 15.78
CA ILE A 326 13.42 -17.04 16.49
C ILE A 326 13.11 -17.05 18.00
N HIS A 327 14.02 -17.57 18.81
CA HIS A 327 13.83 -17.69 20.27
C HIS A 327 15.03 -17.12 21.04
N GLY A 328 14.80 -16.64 22.25
CA GLY A 328 15.87 -16.13 23.12
C GLY A 328 16.49 -14.81 22.67
N LEU A 329 15.71 -13.92 22.05
CA LEU A 329 16.10 -12.53 21.79
C LEU A 329 15.96 -11.69 23.06
N ASN A 330 16.88 -10.77 23.28
CA ASN A 330 16.78 -9.82 24.39
C ASN A 330 15.50 -8.96 24.25
N PRO A 331 14.73 -8.71 25.33
CA PRO A 331 13.55 -7.85 25.29
C PRO A 331 13.76 -6.49 24.64
N GLU A 332 14.94 -5.88 24.80
CA GLU A 332 15.26 -4.60 24.17
C GLU A 332 15.41 -4.72 22.65
N LEU A 333 16.03 -5.79 22.14
CA LEU A 333 16.06 -6.07 20.69
C LEU A 333 14.65 -6.31 20.13
N ILE A 334 13.79 -6.99 20.89
CA ILE A 334 12.37 -7.18 20.51
C ILE A 334 11.65 -5.83 20.39
N ARG A 335 11.91 -4.90 21.33
CA ARG A 335 11.37 -3.54 21.28
C ARG A 335 11.87 -2.79 20.04
N ILE A 336 13.17 -2.86 19.75
CA ILE A 336 13.78 -2.21 18.57
C ILE A 336 13.19 -2.78 17.27
N ILE A 337 13.00 -4.10 17.18
CA ILE A 337 12.34 -4.74 16.03
C ILE A 337 10.92 -4.17 15.82
N GLY A 338 10.15 -4.02 16.90
CA GLY A 338 8.83 -3.40 16.82
C GLY A 338 8.85 -1.96 16.28
N ARG A 339 9.88 -1.17 16.62
CA ARG A 339 10.04 0.21 16.15
C ARG A 339 10.27 0.30 14.63
N MET A 340 10.87 -0.73 14.03
CA MET A 340 11.05 -0.81 12.57
C MET A 340 9.72 -0.74 11.80
N LYS A 341 8.57 -1.06 12.43
CA LYS A 341 7.25 -0.94 11.80
C LYS A 341 6.94 0.49 11.37
N TYR A 342 7.41 1.50 12.11
CA TYR A 342 7.08 2.89 11.81
C TYR A 342 8.10 3.54 10.86
N ARG A 343 9.23 2.89 10.61
CA ARG A 343 10.26 3.40 9.69
C ARG A 343 10.01 2.85 8.28
N SER A 344 10.11 3.73 7.30
CA SER A 344 10.19 3.34 5.89
C SER A 344 11.52 3.80 5.32
N SER A 345 12.15 2.96 4.49
CA SER A 345 13.39 3.27 3.78
C SER A 345 13.19 2.95 2.31
N TYR A 346 13.61 3.85 1.41
CA TYR A 346 13.47 3.69 -0.05
C TYR A 346 12.05 3.37 -0.53
N GLY A 347 11.04 3.81 0.22
CA GLY A 347 9.64 3.56 -0.06
C GLY A 347 9.10 2.27 0.57
N GLN A 348 9.91 1.35 1.07
CA GLN A 348 9.45 0.11 1.72
C GLN A 348 9.41 0.24 3.25
N ASN A 349 8.46 -0.42 3.90
CA ASN A 349 8.44 -0.54 5.36
C ASN A 349 9.65 -1.35 5.85
N LEU A 350 10.39 -0.83 6.84
CA LEU A 350 11.65 -1.43 7.29
C LEU A 350 11.44 -2.79 7.96
N LEU A 351 10.44 -2.93 8.84
CA LEU A 351 10.15 -4.21 9.48
C LEU A 351 9.81 -5.29 8.45
N GLN A 352 9.02 -4.92 7.44
CA GLN A 352 8.64 -5.84 6.37
C GLN A 352 9.86 -6.25 5.53
N HIS A 353 10.73 -5.30 5.18
CA HIS A 353 12.02 -5.56 4.54
C HIS A 353 12.86 -6.55 5.36
N SER A 354 13.07 -6.27 6.65
CA SER A 354 13.87 -7.16 7.51
C SER A 354 13.26 -8.56 7.68
N ARG A 355 11.92 -8.69 7.65
CA ARG A 355 11.25 -10.02 7.64
C ARG A 355 11.52 -10.77 6.34
N GLU A 356 11.48 -10.09 5.20
CA GLU A 356 11.79 -10.67 3.91
C GLU A 356 13.26 -11.11 3.83
N VAL A 357 14.19 -10.24 4.24
CA VAL A 357 15.62 -10.56 4.34
C VAL A 357 15.83 -11.76 5.26
N ALA A 358 15.16 -11.83 6.41
CA ALA A 358 15.21 -12.99 7.29
C ALA A 358 14.74 -14.28 6.60
N HIS A 359 13.64 -14.24 5.86
CA HIS A 359 13.15 -15.40 5.10
C HIS A 359 14.12 -15.84 4.01
N ILE A 360 14.63 -14.91 3.20
CA ILE A 360 15.61 -15.18 2.13
C ILE A 360 16.88 -15.78 2.74
N ALA A 361 17.45 -15.13 3.76
CA ALA A 361 18.65 -15.58 4.44
C ALA A 361 18.46 -16.97 5.05
N GLY A 362 17.30 -17.23 5.66
CA GLY A 362 16.95 -18.55 6.18
C GLY A 362 16.88 -19.64 5.11
N THR A 363 16.30 -19.34 3.94
CA THR A 363 16.24 -20.29 2.82
C THR A 363 17.62 -20.52 2.21
N LEU A 364 18.37 -19.47 1.93
CA LEU A 364 19.74 -19.57 1.39
C LEU A 364 20.64 -20.38 2.32
N ALA A 365 20.61 -20.09 3.62
CA ALA A 365 21.40 -20.84 4.59
C ALA A 365 20.99 -22.32 4.63
N ALA A 366 19.70 -22.65 4.54
CA ALA A 366 19.24 -24.04 4.51
C ALA A 366 19.75 -24.80 3.27
N GLU A 367 19.67 -24.19 2.09
CA GLU A 367 20.14 -24.80 0.83
C GLU A 367 21.69 -24.95 0.81
N LEU A 368 22.41 -24.06 1.51
CA LEU A 368 23.86 -24.13 1.69
C LEU A 368 24.33 -25.03 2.86
N GLY A 369 23.41 -25.69 3.57
CA GLY A 369 23.73 -26.56 4.71
C GLY A 369 24.17 -25.81 5.99
N LEU A 370 23.90 -24.51 6.08
CA LEU A 370 24.18 -23.65 7.22
C LEU A 370 22.98 -23.55 8.18
N ASN A 371 23.20 -22.95 9.35
CA ASN A 371 22.15 -22.81 10.35
C ASN A 371 21.10 -21.76 9.95
N ALA A 372 20.00 -22.22 9.35
CA ALA A 372 18.88 -21.38 8.92
C ALA A 372 18.28 -20.51 10.04
N LYS A 373 18.32 -20.94 11.32
CA LYS A 373 17.81 -20.14 12.44
C LYS A 373 18.71 -18.94 12.74
N LEU A 374 20.02 -19.12 12.69
CA LEU A 374 20.98 -18.02 12.86
C LEU A 374 20.91 -17.04 11.68
N ALA A 375 20.77 -17.55 10.45
CA ALA A 375 20.61 -16.70 9.27
C ALA A 375 19.33 -15.85 9.31
N LYS A 376 18.19 -16.43 9.73
CA LYS A 376 16.94 -15.66 9.97
C LYS A 376 17.13 -14.57 11.02
N ARG A 377 17.84 -14.90 12.10
CA ARG A 377 18.13 -13.97 13.20
C ARG A 377 19.00 -12.81 12.72
N ALA A 378 20.07 -13.09 11.99
CA ALA A 378 20.93 -12.07 11.39
C ALA A 378 20.17 -11.22 10.36
N GLY A 379 19.38 -11.84 9.48
CA GLY A 379 18.57 -11.13 8.49
C GLY A 379 17.50 -10.23 9.11
N LEU A 380 16.88 -10.62 10.23
CA LEU A 380 15.93 -9.76 10.94
C LEU A 380 16.62 -8.56 11.60
N LEU A 381 17.84 -8.75 12.09
CA LEU A 381 18.56 -7.76 12.87
C LEU A 381 19.48 -6.84 12.05
N HIS A 382 19.75 -7.13 10.77
CA HIS A 382 20.77 -6.42 9.98
C HIS A 382 20.59 -4.90 9.97
N ASP A 383 19.35 -4.44 9.98
CA ASP A 383 18.98 -3.04 9.78
C ASP A 383 18.44 -2.34 11.04
N ILE A 384 18.57 -2.96 12.23
CA ILE A 384 18.03 -2.40 13.48
C ILE A 384 18.61 -1.02 13.79
N GLY A 385 19.85 -0.73 13.36
CA GLY A 385 20.50 0.55 13.54
C GLY A 385 19.80 1.73 12.83
N LYS A 386 18.83 1.50 11.94
CA LYS A 386 18.04 2.55 11.28
C LYS A 386 16.94 3.17 12.16
N VAL A 387 16.70 2.61 13.35
CA VAL A 387 15.67 3.10 14.29
C VAL A 387 16.23 3.44 15.67
N PRO A 388 17.23 4.33 15.79
CA PRO A 388 17.72 4.75 17.09
C PRO A 388 16.70 5.64 17.83
N GLU A 389 16.81 5.70 19.16
CA GLU A 389 16.04 6.66 19.98
C GLU A 389 16.67 8.06 19.96
N GLN A 390 17.99 8.10 19.79
CA GLN A 390 18.79 9.32 19.71
C GLN A 390 19.60 9.26 18.42
N GLU A 391 19.70 10.37 17.70
CA GLU A 391 20.51 10.40 16.49
C GLU A 391 21.97 10.03 16.82
N SER A 392 22.54 9.17 15.97
CA SER A 392 23.89 8.66 16.10
C SER A 392 24.64 9.00 14.82
N GLU A 393 25.90 9.42 14.96
CA GLU A 393 26.80 9.66 13.84
C GLU A 393 27.36 8.37 13.24
N LEU A 394 27.17 7.23 13.93
CA LEU A 394 27.63 5.93 13.43
C LEU A 394 26.76 5.43 12.28
N PRO A 395 27.36 4.81 11.25
CA PRO A 395 26.63 4.04 10.23
C PRO A 395 25.68 3.02 10.88
N HIS A 396 24.52 2.79 10.27
CA HIS A 396 23.48 1.93 10.87
C HIS A 396 23.95 0.48 11.06
N ALA A 397 24.82 -0.03 10.19
CA ALA A 397 25.40 -1.36 10.32
C ALA A 397 26.27 -1.48 11.58
N LEU A 398 27.15 -0.50 11.84
CA LEU A 398 27.99 -0.47 13.03
C LEU A 398 27.18 -0.24 14.30
N LEU A 399 26.16 0.64 14.25
CA LEU A 399 25.27 0.87 15.37
C LEU A 399 24.45 -0.37 15.74
N GLY A 400 23.90 -1.05 14.73
CA GLY A 400 23.19 -2.31 14.91
C GLY A 400 24.09 -3.41 15.48
N MET A 401 25.34 -3.50 15.01
CA MET A 401 26.35 -4.41 15.53
C MET A 401 26.63 -4.14 17.02
N GLN A 402 26.87 -2.89 17.41
CA GLN A 402 27.12 -2.52 18.81
C GLN A 402 25.94 -2.86 19.72
N TRP A 403 24.71 -2.67 19.26
CA TRP A 403 23.53 -3.07 20.05
C TRP A 403 23.40 -4.58 20.17
N ALA A 404 23.57 -5.32 19.08
CA ALA A 404 23.54 -6.78 19.10
C ALA A 404 24.60 -7.34 20.06
N GLU A 405 25.82 -6.80 20.02
CA GLU A 405 26.90 -7.17 20.94
C GLU A 405 26.56 -6.84 22.39
N LYS A 406 26.09 -5.61 22.66
CA LYS A 406 25.68 -5.16 24.00
C LYS A 406 24.60 -6.05 24.62
N PHE A 407 23.67 -6.57 23.81
CA PHE A 407 22.58 -7.42 24.26
C PHE A 407 22.90 -8.92 24.26
N GLY A 408 24.16 -9.30 23.99
CA GLY A 408 24.66 -10.67 24.11
C GLY A 408 24.31 -11.59 22.94
N GLU A 409 24.21 -11.04 21.72
CA GLU A 409 23.99 -11.84 20.51
C GLU A 409 25.21 -12.66 20.10
N ASN A 410 24.98 -13.70 19.29
CA ASN A 410 26.05 -14.58 18.81
C ASN A 410 27.06 -13.79 17.94
N PRO A 411 28.38 -13.96 18.11
CA PRO A 411 29.39 -13.27 17.32
C PRO A 411 29.22 -13.37 15.79
N GLU A 412 28.72 -14.49 15.27
CA GLU A 412 28.44 -14.65 13.84
C GLU A 412 27.28 -13.77 13.37
N VAL A 413 26.26 -13.58 14.21
CA VAL A 413 25.12 -12.68 13.96
C VAL A 413 25.57 -11.23 14.06
N VAL A 414 26.37 -10.90 15.08
CA VAL A 414 26.96 -9.57 15.27
C VAL A 414 27.80 -9.17 14.05
N ASN A 415 28.68 -10.06 13.57
CA ASN A 415 29.48 -9.82 12.37
C ASN A 415 28.60 -9.65 11.13
N ALA A 416 27.57 -10.49 10.94
CA ALA A 416 26.65 -10.36 9.81
C ALA A 416 25.90 -9.02 9.80
N ILE A 417 25.53 -8.48 10.97
CA ILE A 417 24.91 -7.15 11.10
C ILE A 417 25.94 -6.04 10.78
N GLY A 418 27.18 -6.14 11.25
CA GLY A 418 28.19 -5.12 10.97
C GLY A 418 28.68 -5.11 9.53
N ALA A 419 28.80 -6.29 8.91
CA ALA A 419 29.49 -6.48 7.63
C ALA A 419 28.57 -6.43 6.40
N HIS A 420 27.24 -6.37 6.53
CA HIS A 420 26.33 -6.47 5.38
C HIS A 420 26.45 -5.32 4.36
N HIS A 421 27.07 -4.19 4.74
CA HIS A 421 27.42 -3.09 3.84
C HIS A 421 28.94 -2.91 3.68
N ASP A 422 29.74 -3.96 3.95
CA ASP A 422 31.20 -3.96 3.82
C ASP A 422 31.94 -2.94 4.72
N GLU A 423 31.29 -2.48 5.81
CA GLU A 423 31.89 -1.57 6.81
C GLU A 423 32.98 -2.25 7.66
N ILE A 424 32.89 -3.58 7.79
CA ILE A 424 33.88 -4.43 8.46
C ILE A 424 34.09 -5.71 7.65
N GLU A 425 35.15 -6.44 7.95
CA GLU A 425 35.46 -7.73 7.32
C GLU A 425 34.37 -8.79 7.62
N MET A 426 33.96 -9.53 6.59
CA MET A 426 33.05 -10.65 6.71
C MET A 426 33.77 -11.88 7.24
N THR A 427 33.73 -12.10 8.56
CA THR A 427 34.38 -13.24 9.22
C THR A 427 33.47 -14.46 9.35
N SER A 428 32.16 -14.30 9.11
CA SER A 428 31.16 -15.37 9.13
C SER A 428 30.52 -15.58 7.75
N LEU A 429 30.20 -16.83 7.41
CA LEU A 429 29.40 -17.16 6.21
C LEU A 429 27.98 -16.59 6.25
N LEU A 430 27.48 -16.15 7.42
CA LEU A 430 26.19 -15.48 7.51
C LEU A 430 26.22 -14.06 6.92
N ALA A 431 27.35 -13.37 6.98
CA ALA A 431 27.49 -12.00 6.47
C ALA A 431 27.19 -11.89 4.95
N PRO A 432 27.84 -12.68 4.06
CA PRO A 432 27.53 -12.63 2.64
C PRO A 432 26.10 -13.10 2.33
N ILE A 433 25.53 -14.01 3.14
CA ILE A 433 24.13 -14.44 2.97
C ILE A 433 23.16 -13.30 3.28
N VAL A 434 23.38 -12.57 4.36
CA VAL A 434 22.55 -11.41 4.73
C VAL A 434 22.69 -10.30 3.71
N GLN A 435 23.91 -10.01 3.23
CA GLN A 435 24.14 -9.02 2.18
C GLN A 435 23.41 -9.37 0.88
N VAL A 436 23.49 -10.63 0.44
CA VAL A 436 22.77 -11.11 -0.75
C VAL A 436 21.26 -11.06 -0.54
N ALA A 437 20.78 -11.46 0.64
CA ALA A 437 19.35 -11.40 0.98
C ALA A 437 18.81 -9.96 0.99
N ASP A 438 19.57 -9.00 1.53
CA ASP A 438 19.26 -7.57 1.51
C ASP A 438 19.17 -7.04 0.07
N ALA A 439 20.17 -7.36 -0.75
CA ALA A 439 20.20 -6.97 -2.16
C ALA A 439 19.01 -7.54 -2.95
N ILE A 440 18.64 -8.81 -2.73
CA ILE A 440 17.48 -9.46 -3.37
C ILE A 440 16.18 -8.79 -2.94
N SER A 441 16.02 -8.50 -1.65
CA SER A 441 14.84 -7.80 -1.13
C SER A 441 14.70 -6.41 -1.76
N GLY A 442 15.80 -5.65 -1.82
CA GLY A 442 15.82 -4.30 -2.36
C GLY A 442 15.73 -4.20 -3.89
N ALA A 443 16.05 -5.24 -4.66
CA ALA A 443 16.06 -5.22 -6.12
C ALA A 443 14.72 -5.59 -6.78
N ARG A 444 13.65 -5.86 -6.01
CA ARG A 444 12.36 -6.24 -6.59
C ARG A 444 11.74 -5.13 -7.45
N PRO A 445 11.22 -5.45 -8.65
CA PRO A 445 10.44 -4.51 -9.45
C PRO A 445 9.24 -3.99 -8.64
N GLY A 446 9.17 -2.67 -8.45
CA GLY A 446 8.14 -2.01 -7.63
C GLY A 446 8.58 -1.64 -6.20
N ALA A 447 9.69 -2.20 -5.68
CA ALA A 447 10.24 -1.84 -4.36
C ALA A 447 11.08 -0.55 -4.41
N ARG A 448 11.75 -0.26 -5.53
CA ARG A 448 12.47 1.01 -5.75
C ARG A 448 11.69 1.91 -6.68
N ARG A 449 11.07 2.95 -6.14
CA ARG A 449 10.67 4.14 -6.91
C ARG A 449 11.90 5.03 -7.16
N GLN A 450 12.88 4.55 -7.95
CA GLN A 450 13.99 5.39 -8.44
C GLN A 450 13.50 6.66 -9.16
N VAL A 451 12.24 6.70 -9.59
CA VAL A 451 11.63 7.84 -10.28
C VAL A 451 11.38 9.03 -9.36
N VAL A 452 11.12 8.85 -8.06
CA VAL A 452 10.78 9.98 -7.17
C VAL A 452 12.02 10.70 -6.65
N GLU A 453 13.07 9.97 -6.27
CA GLU A 453 14.29 10.57 -5.75
C GLU A 453 15.09 11.29 -6.83
N SER A 454 15.22 10.69 -8.03
CA SER A 454 15.77 11.37 -9.21
C SER A 454 14.92 12.58 -9.62
N TYR A 455 13.62 12.56 -9.36
CA TYR A 455 12.74 13.70 -9.61
C TYR A 455 12.93 14.83 -8.57
N ILE A 456 13.04 14.51 -7.29
CA ILE A 456 13.35 15.48 -6.23
C ILE A 456 14.75 16.08 -6.45
N GLN A 457 15.74 15.26 -6.77
CA GLN A 457 17.09 15.73 -7.07
C GLN A 457 17.07 16.68 -8.29
N ARG A 458 16.34 16.33 -9.36
CA ARG A 458 16.17 17.22 -10.52
C ARG A 458 15.53 18.57 -10.16
N LEU A 459 14.52 18.58 -9.29
CA LEU A 459 13.89 19.83 -8.84
C LEU A 459 14.88 20.68 -8.03
N LYS A 460 15.64 20.04 -7.13
CA LYS A 460 16.69 20.72 -6.35
C LYS A 460 17.79 21.27 -7.24
N ASP A 461 18.24 20.52 -8.23
CA ASP A 461 19.27 20.97 -9.17
C ASP A 461 18.76 22.20 -9.94
N LEU A 462 17.50 22.21 -10.36
CA LEU A 462 16.84 23.32 -11.05
C LEU A 462 16.72 24.59 -10.18
N GLU A 463 16.44 24.43 -8.88
CA GLU A 463 16.46 25.53 -7.90
C GLU A 463 17.88 26.05 -7.64
N ASN A 464 18.85 25.15 -7.48
CA ASN A 464 20.25 25.50 -7.23
C ASN A 464 20.88 26.27 -8.40
N THR A 465 20.51 25.93 -9.64
CA THR A 465 20.98 26.64 -10.82
C THR A 465 20.57 28.11 -10.83
N ALA A 466 19.37 28.45 -10.34
CA ALA A 466 18.94 29.82 -10.17
C ALA A 466 19.57 30.51 -8.96
N LEU A 467 19.76 29.79 -7.83
CA LEU A 467 20.43 30.32 -6.64
C LEU A 467 21.90 30.72 -6.88
N GLY A 468 22.55 30.13 -7.89
CA GLY A 468 23.92 30.48 -8.27
C GLY A 468 24.10 31.86 -8.90
N PHE A 469 23.02 32.57 -9.23
CA PHE A 469 23.09 33.90 -9.84
C PHE A 469 23.05 35.03 -8.78
N GLU A 470 23.90 36.03 -8.96
CA GLU A 470 24.01 37.15 -8.03
C GLU A 470 22.72 37.99 -7.99
N GLY A 471 22.18 38.20 -6.79
CA GLY A 471 20.93 38.95 -6.58
C GLY A 471 19.68 38.08 -6.43
N VAL A 472 19.78 36.77 -6.62
CA VAL A 472 18.71 35.80 -6.33
C VAL A 472 18.72 35.48 -4.83
N GLN A 473 17.59 35.71 -4.15
CA GLN A 473 17.43 35.34 -2.74
C GLN A 473 16.84 33.95 -2.57
N LYS A 474 15.85 33.58 -3.41
CA LYS A 474 15.17 32.28 -3.35
C LYS A 474 14.76 31.83 -4.74
N ALA A 475 14.76 30.52 -4.98
CA ALA A 475 14.24 29.92 -6.21
C ALA A 475 13.34 28.73 -5.87
N TYR A 476 12.23 28.59 -6.59
CA TYR A 476 11.24 27.54 -6.37
C TYR A 476 10.84 26.89 -7.70
N ALA A 477 11.00 25.58 -7.80
CA ALA A 477 10.50 24.81 -8.93
C ALA A 477 9.03 24.41 -8.70
N ILE A 478 8.12 24.98 -9.49
CA ILE A 478 6.66 24.80 -9.40
C ILE A 478 6.16 23.99 -10.60
N GLN A 479 4.94 23.47 -10.52
CA GLN A 479 4.27 22.70 -11.59
C GLN A 479 5.11 21.53 -12.09
N ALA A 480 5.61 20.73 -11.15
CA ALA A 480 6.46 19.59 -11.47
C ALA A 480 7.73 19.96 -12.28
N GLY A 481 8.33 21.11 -11.95
CA GLY A 481 9.55 21.62 -12.58
C GLY A 481 9.34 22.24 -13.96
N ARG A 482 8.08 22.48 -14.38
CA ARG A 482 7.76 23.20 -15.62
C ARG A 482 7.76 24.71 -15.45
N GLU A 483 7.78 25.21 -14.22
CA GLU A 483 7.89 26.62 -13.91
C GLU A 483 8.96 26.83 -12.83
N LEU A 484 9.85 27.80 -13.01
CA LEU A 484 10.84 28.20 -12.02
C LEU A 484 10.57 29.64 -11.60
N ARG A 485 10.22 29.85 -10.33
CA ARG A 485 10.03 31.20 -9.77
C ARG A 485 11.26 31.62 -8.99
N VAL A 486 11.85 32.73 -9.40
CA VAL A 486 13.09 33.26 -8.86
C VAL A 486 12.79 34.59 -8.17
N MET A 487 12.97 34.65 -6.85
CA MET A 487 12.79 35.87 -6.07
C MET A 487 14.14 36.60 -5.97
N VAL A 488 14.16 37.86 -6.39
CA VAL A 488 15.36 38.69 -6.40
C VAL A 488 15.28 39.83 -5.38
N ASP A 489 16.44 40.23 -4.88
CA ASP A 489 16.58 41.34 -3.95
C ASP A 489 16.33 42.68 -4.65
N CYS A 490 15.33 43.44 -4.20
CA CYS A 490 14.97 44.71 -4.82
C CYS A 490 16.06 45.78 -4.72
N ASP A 491 16.96 45.66 -3.74
CA ASP A 491 18.04 46.63 -3.50
C ASP A 491 19.26 46.37 -4.40
N LYS A 492 19.40 45.16 -4.93
CA LYS A 492 20.56 44.73 -5.75
C LYS A 492 20.23 44.49 -7.21
N VAL A 493 18.95 44.29 -7.53
CA VAL A 493 18.47 43.95 -8.88
C VAL A 493 17.43 44.98 -9.31
N ASP A 494 17.71 45.69 -10.40
CA ASP A 494 16.75 46.57 -11.06
C ASP A 494 15.89 45.82 -12.09
N ASP A 495 14.90 46.49 -12.68
CA ASP A 495 13.98 45.84 -13.64
C ASP A 495 14.68 45.39 -14.94
N ALA A 496 15.75 46.06 -15.34
CA ALA A 496 16.54 45.67 -16.50
C ALA A 496 17.33 44.38 -16.20
N LYS A 497 17.98 44.32 -15.05
CA LYS A 497 18.75 43.17 -14.58
C LYS A 497 17.87 41.98 -14.22
N ALA A 498 16.62 42.21 -13.79
CA ALA A 498 15.64 41.14 -13.59
C ALA A 498 15.25 40.46 -14.91
N ASN A 499 15.07 41.23 -15.98
CA ASN A 499 14.85 40.69 -17.32
C ASN A 499 16.07 39.91 -17.83
N GLU A 500 17.27 40.46 -17.64
CA GLU A 500 18.52 39.78 -18.00
C GLU A 500 18.69 38.45 -17.25
N LEU A 501 18.48 38.45 -15.92
CA LEU A 501 18.51 37.24 -15.09
C LEU A 501 17.51 36.18 -15.58
N SER A 502 16.30 36.58 -15.98
CA SER A 502 15.31 35.64 -16.49
C SER A 502 15.79 34.91 -17.74
N PHE A 503 16.51 35.61 -18.63
CA PHE A 503 17.09 35.05 -19.84
C PHE A 503 18.31 34.16 -19.54
N LEU A 504 19.25 34.63 -18.72
CA LEU A 504 20.46 33.89 -18.34
C LEU A 504 20.15 32.58 -17.61
N ILE A 505 19.17 32.59 -16.71
CA ILE A 505 18.72 31.38 -15.99
C ILE A 505 18.08 30.39 -16.98
N THR A 506 17.28 30.88 -17.92
CA THR A 506 16.66 30.03 -18.94
C THR A 506 17.71 29.38 -19.85
N ASP A 507 18.68 30.16 -20.33
CA ASP A 507 19.77 29.66 -21.19
C ASP A 507 20.65 28.63 -20.45
N LYS A 508 20.97 28.88 -19.19
CA LYS A 508 21.73 27.93 -18.37
C LYS A 508 21.00 26.61 -18.14
N ILE A 509 19.69 26.65 -17.87
CA ILE A 509 18.87 25.44 -17.75
C ILE A 509 18.83 24.69 -19.08
N GLN A 510 18.72 25.38 -20.22
CA GLN A 510 18.71 24.75 -21.54
C GLN A 510 20.04 24.06 -21.88
N ASN A 511 21.17 24.64 -21.47
CA ASN A 511 22.50 24.14 -21.83
C ASN A 511 23.05 23.09 -20.84
N GLU A 512 22.72 23.19 -19.55
CA GLU A 512 23.27 22.32 -18.49
C GLU A 512 22.31 21.19 -18.06
N MET A 513 21.00 21.28 -18.36
CA MET A 513 20.02 20.28 -17.94
C MET A 513 19.20 19.71 -19.10
N THR A 514 19.04 18.39 -19.10
CA THR A 514 18.19 17.69 -20.06
C THR A 514 16.74 17.66 -19.53
N TYR A 515 15.88 18.54 -20.03
CA TYR A 515 14.47 18.61 -19.59
C TYR A 515 13.48 18.20 -20.70
N PRO A 516 12.52 17.28 -20.44
CA PRO A 516 11.49 16.93 -21.40
C PRO A 516 10.39 18.01 -21.40
N GLY A 517 10.53 18.99 -22.29
CA GLY A 517 9.54 20.04 -22.51
C GLY A 517 10.09 21.45 -22.21
N GLN A 518 9.20 22.43 -22.20
CA GLN A 518 9.54 23.82 -21.94
C GLN A 518 9.47 24.12 -20.44
N VAL A 519 10.49 24.80 -19.91
CA VAL A 519 10.53 25.32 -18.54
C VAL A 519 10.33 26.83 -18.60
N LYS A 520 9.32 27.33 -17.89
CA LYS A 520 9.01 28.76 -17.80
C LYS A 520 9.73 29.39 -16.60
N VAL A 521 10.68 30.28 -16.83
CA VAL A 521 11.34 31.03 -15.75
C VAL A 521 10.61 32.36 -15.51
N THR A 522 10.25 32.63 -14.25
CA THR A 522 9.61 33.89 -13.83
C THR A 522 10.44 34.52 -12.72
N VAL A 523 11.02 35.69 -12.99
CA VAL A 523 11.75 36.48 -11.98
C VAL A 523 10.77 37.46 -11.33
N ILE A 524 10.72 37.45 -9.99
CA ILE A 524 9.82 38.26 -9.18
C ILE A 524 10.65 39.17 -8.30
N ARG A 525 10.47 40.48 -8.47
CA ARG A 525 11.01 41.52 -7.62
C ARG A 525 9.88 42.08 -6.77
N GLU A 526 9.98 41.94 -5.44
CA GLU A 526 8.94 42.37 -4.51
C GLU A 526 9.53 43.30 -3.43
N THR A 527 8.89 44.44 -3.19
CA THR A 527 9.22 45.33 -2.07
C THR A 527 8.03 45.37 -1.10
N ARG A 528 8.25 45.02 0.16
CA ARG A 528 7.21 45.02 1.20
C ARG A 528 7.43 46.19 2.16
N ALA A 529 6.50 47.14 2.16
CA ALA A 529 6.44 48.22 3.15
C ALA A 529 5.34 47.92 4.17
N ILE A 530 5.68 47.81 5.46
CA ILE A 530 4.74 47.51 6.53
C ILE A 530 4.72 48.70 7.51
N ASN A 531 3.57 49.35 7.63
CA ASN A 531 3.33 50.42 8.61
C ASN A 531 2.28 49.94 9.62
N ILE A 532 2.59 50.05 10.91
CA ILE A 532 1.68 49.70 12.00
C ILE A 532 1.16 51.01 12.61
N ALA A 533 -0.14 51.26 12.48
CA ALA A 533 -0.82 52.32 13.22
C ALA A 533 -1.06 51.85 14.66
N LYS A 534 -0.82 52.73 15.64
CA LYS A 534 -1.10 52.47 17.06
C LYS A 534 -2.50 52.90 17.43
#